data_AF-A0A7Y8J7M9-F1
#
_entry.id   AF-A0A7Y8J7M9-F1
#
_cell.length_a   1.000
_cell.length_b   1.000
_cell.length_c   1.000
_cell.angle_alpha   90.00
_cell.angle_beta   90.00
_cell.angle_gamma   90.00
#
_symmetry.space_group_name_H-M   'P 1'
#
loop_
_entity.id
_entity.type
_entity.pdbx_description
1 polymer ?
#
loop_
_entity_poly.entity_id
_entity_poly.type
_entity_poly.pdbx_seq_one_letter_code
_entity_poly.pdbx_strand_id
1 'polypeptide(L)'
;MKNKEDSAHILAPPPFFFIIPLLTGAVVEYFVPTSLLPTLPSIIIGLLFSWASLPFIILSLRSFYKVKTTFDARRTTTTLVTTGIYKISRNPAYLSLVLIYIGLSFLINSIWILIMV
;
A
#
# COMPACT_ATOMS: atom_id res chain seq x y z
N MET A 1 -15.28 -24.52 -25.28
CA MET A 1 -15.29 -23.06 -25.50
C MET A 1 -14.31 -22.44 -24.53
N LYS A 2 -13.25 -21.79 -25.03
CA LYS A 2 -12.15 -21.21 -24.24
C LYS A 2 -12.70 -19.95 -23.55
N ASN A 3 -12.96 -20.04 -22.25
CA ASN A 3 -13.62 -18.97 -21.52
C ASN A 3 -12.68 -17.75 -21.43
N LYS A 4 -13.25 -16.58 -21.72
CA LYS A 4 -12.58 -15.27 -21.78
C LYS A 4 -11.71 -15.02 -20.57
N GLU A 5 -10.57 -14.39 -20.82
CA GLU A 5 -9.57 -13.99 -19.84
C GLU A 5 -10.22 -13.20 -18.69
N ASP A 6 -10.30 -13.83 -17.51
CA ASP A 6 -10.69 -13.20 -16.26
C ASP A 6 -9.46 -12.49 -15.67
N SER A 7 -9.02 -11.44 -16.37
CA SER A 7 -8.05 -10.49 -15.87
C SER A 7 -8.82 -9.25 -15.40
N ALA A 8 -8.60 -8.85 -14.15
CA ALA A 8 -9.04 -7.54 -13.70
C ALA A 8 -8.41 -6.53 -14.67
N HIS A 9 -9.24 -5.86 -15.47
CA HIS A 9 -8.81 -4.85 -16.45
C HIS A 9 -8.34 -3.57 -15.72
N ILE A 10 -7.27 -3.70 -14.92
CA ILE A 10 -6.68 -2.62 -14.14
C ILE A 10 -5.60 -1.93 -14.98
N LEU A 11 -5.74 -0.61 -15.17
CA LEU A 11 -4.85 0.20 -16.01
C LEU A 11 -3.38 0.18 -15.56
N ALA A 12 -3.12 0.03 -14.27
CA ALA A 12 -1.78 0.05 -13.70
C ALA A 12 -1.66 -0.93 -12.53
N PRO A 13 -0.43 -1.40 -12.22
CA PRO A 13 -0.19 -2.15 -11.00
C PRO A 13 -0.67 -1.38 -9.77
N PRO A 14 -1.25 -2.06 -8.77
CA PRO A 14 -1.80 -1.42 -7.57
C PRO A 14 -0.92 -0.36 -6.88
N PRO A 15 0.42 -0.52 -6.80
CA PRO A 15 1.28 0.50 -6.20
C PRO A 15 1.24 1.87 -6.89
N PHE A 16 0.94 1.94 -8.20
CA PHE A 16 0.91 3.21 -8.93
C PHE A 16 -0.19 4.15 -8.42
N PHE A 17 -1.32 3.60 -8.01
CA PHE A 17 -2.42 4.39 -7.44
C PHE A 17 -2.07 5.03 -6.10
N PHE A 18 -1.03 4.55 -5.41
CA PHE A 18 -0.50 5.17 -4.20
C PHE A 18 0.68 6.10 -4.50
N ILE A 19 1.53 5.79 -5.48
CA ILE A 19 2.70 6.63 -5.78
C ILE A 19 2.29 7.99 -6.36
N ILE A 20 1.30 8.01 -7.26
CA ILE A 20 0.84 9.26 -7.90
C ILE A 20 0.37 10.30 -6.87
N PRO A 21 -0.59 9.99 -5.98
CA PRO A 21 -1.02 10.93 -4.95
C PRO A 21 0.11 11.28 -3.97
N LEU A 22 1.00 10.34 -3.63
CA LEU A 22 2.15 10.62 -2.75
C LEU A 22 3.05 11.70 -3.34
N LEU A 23 3.41 11.56 -4.62
CA LEU A 23 4.23 12.54 -5.33
C LEU A 23 3.50 13.86 -5.49
N THR A 24 2.21 13.83 -5.79
CA THR A 24 1.38 15.04 -5.92
C THR A 24 1.34 15.79 -4.59
N GLY A 25 1.09 15.09 -3.48
CA GLY A 25 1.10 15.66 -2.13
C GLY A 25 2.45 16.25 -1.78
N ALA A 26 3.56 15.58 -2.12
CA ALA A 26 4.91 16.09 -1.90
C ALA A 26 5.21 17.35 -2.72
N VAL A 27 4.74 17.43 -3.97
CA VAL A 27 4.85 18.64 -4.80
C VAL A 27 4.05 19.79 -4.19
N VAL A 28 2.81 19.53 -3.75
CA VAL A 28 1.99 20.55 -3.09
C VAL A 28 2.63 21.02 -1.78
N GLU A 29 3.16 20.10 -0.98
CA GLU A 29 3.91 20.41 0.26
C GLU A 29 5.13 21.27 0.00
N TYR A 30 5.84 21.05 -1.11
CA TYR A 30 6.98 21.89 -1.49
C TYR A 30 6.58 23.35 -1.77
N PHE A 31 5.41 23.57 -2.38
CA PHE A 31 4.92 24.93 -2.68
C PHE A 31 4.15 25.56 -1.52
N VAL A 32 3.44 24.75 -0.74
CA VAL A 32 2.59 25.16 0.39
C VAL A 32 2.93 24.27 1.59
N PRO A 33 4.01 24.60 2.33
CA PRO A 33 4.45 23.80 3.46
C PRO A 33 3.41 23.78 4.58
N THR A 34 3.21 22.61 5.16
CA THR A 34 2.31 22.37 6.28
C THR A 34 3.04 21.64 7.40
N SER A 35 2.36 21.44 8.51
CA SER A 35 2.87 20.62 9.61
C SER A 35 1.70 19.95 10.29
N LEU A 36 1.71 18.62 10.33
CA LEU A 36 0.71 17.83 11.04
C LEU A 36 0.87 17.99 12.55
N LEU A 37 2.10 17.77 13.02
CA LEU A 37 2.46 17.71 14.43
C LEU A 37 3.84 18.34 14.68
N PRO A 38 4.19 18.58 15.95
CA PRO A 38 5.59 18.80 16.31
C PRO A 38 6.46 17.64 15.84
N THR A 39 7.72 17.94 15.47
CA THR A 39 8.62 17.03 14.77
C THR A 39 8.77 15.66 15.45
N LEU A 40 8.97 15.64 16.77
CA LEU A 40 9.23 14.39 17.50
C LEU A 40 8.00 13.45 17.54
N PRO A 41 6.79 13.88 17.97
CA PRO A 41 5.58 13.08 17.84
C PRO A 41 5.32 12.59 16.41
N SER A 42 5.53 13.45 15.41
CA SER A 42 5.31 13.09 14.00
C SER A 42 6.24 11.95 13.57
N ILE A 43 7.52 12.02 13.92
CA ILE A 43 8.48 10.95 13.61
C ILE A 43 8.10 9.64 14.30
N ILE A 44 7.72 9.68 15.58
CA ILE A 44 7.34 8.48 16.34
C ILE A 44 6.14 7.80 15.69
N ILE A 45 5.09 8.56 15.37
CA ILE A 45 3.87 8.04 14.73
C ILE A 45 4.21 7.50 13.33
N GLY A 46 4.99 8.25 12.55
CA GLY A 46 5.41 7.84 11.22
C GLY A 46 6.19 6.52 11.21
N LEU A 47 7.13 6.36 12.15
CA LEU A 47 7.86 5.10 12.34
C LEU A 47 6.93 3.98 12.79
N LEU A 48 6.00 4.23 13.71
CA LEU A 48 5.05 3.23 14.19
C LEU A 48 4.21 2.66 13.05
N PHE A 49 3.62 3.51 12.22
CA PHE A 49 2.83 3.09 11.07
C PHE A 49 3.68 2.38 10.01
N SER A 50 4.89 2.88 9.75
CA SER A 50 5.83 2.26 8.82
C SER A 50 6.23 0.85 9.27
N TRP A 51 6.54 0.66 10.55
CA TRP A 51 6.86 -0.64 11.13
C TRP A 51 5.65 -1.58 11.15
N ALA A 52 4.47 -1.06 11.48
CA ALA A 52 3.23 -1.82 11.45
C ALA A 52 2.87 -2.31 10.04
N SER A 53 3.34 -1.65 8.97
CA SER A 53 3.10 -2.09 7.60
C SER A 53 3.86 -3.37 7.22
N LEU A 54 5.04 -3.60 7.80
CA LEU A 54 5.96 -4.67 7.38
C LEU A 54 5.40 -6.09 7.52
N PRO A 55 4.77 -6.47 8.65
CA PRO A 55 4.18 -7.81 8.77
C PRO A 55 3.14 -8.09 7.68
N PHE A 56 2.33 -7.10 7.31
CA PHE A 56 1.29 -7.28 6.29
C PHE A 56 1.88 -7.57 4.91
N ILE A 57 2.90 -6.82 4.47
CA ILE A 57 3.53 -7.08 3.16
C ILE A 57 4.34 -8.37 3.18
N ILE A 58 5.10 -8.65 4.25
CA ILE A 58 5.91 -9.87 4.38
C ILE A 58 5.01 -11.10 4.34
N LEU A 59 3.92 -11.11 5.11
CA LEU A 59 2.98 -12.24 5.13
C LEU A 59 2.24 -12.37 3.80
N SER A 60 1.89 -11.27 3.15
CA SER A 60 1.26 -11.29 1.82
C SER A 60 2.20 -11.92 0.79
N LEU A 61 3.45 -11.45 0.70
CA LEU A 61 4.46 -11.99 -0.20
C LEU A 61 4.76 -13.47 0.09
N ARG A 62 4.86 -13.87 1.37
CA ARG A 62 5.04 -15.28 1.77
C ARG A 62 3.88 -16.16 1.30
N SER A 63 2.64 -15.68 1.41
CA SER A 63 1.46 -16.41 0.95
C SER A 63 1.49 -16.63 -0.57
N PHE A 64 1.87 -15.62 -1.36
CA PHE A 64 2.01 -15.77 -2.81
C PHE A 64 3.18 -16.67 -3.22
N TYR A 65 4.33 -16.54 -2.55
CA TYR A 65 5.50 -17.37 -2.80
C TYR A 65 5.22 -18.86 -2.56
N LYS A 66 4.50 -19.19 -1.47
CA LYS A 66 4.11 -20.57 -1.15
C LYS A 66 3.20 -21.21 -2.20
N VAL A 67 2.33 -20.41 -2.83
CA VAL A 67 1.36 -20.89 -3.83
C VAL A 67 1.94 -20.84 -5.25
N LYS A 68 3.19 -20.38 -5.43
CA LYS A 68 3.87 -20.17 -6.73
C LYS A 68 3.00 -19.41 -7.74
N THR A 69 2.15 -18.52 -7.25
CA THR A 69 1.29 -17.68 -8.09
C THR A 69 1.81 -16.25 -8.11
N THR A 70 1.51 -15.51 -9.18
CA THR A 70 2.07 -14.19 -9.39
C THR A 70 1.40 -13.15 -8.50
N PHE A 71 2.20 -12.28 -7.87
CA PHE A 71 1.73 -11.10 -7.14
C PHE A 71 1.11 -10.02 -8.06
N ASP A 72 1.25 -10.19 -9.38
CA ASP A 72 0.70 -9.27 -10.38
C ASP A 72 -0.81 -9.45 -10.50
N ALA A 73 -1.57 -8.50 -9.95
CA ALA A 73 -3.03 -8.45 -10.02
C ALA A 73 -3.59 -8.39 -11.45
N ARG A 74 -2.74 -8.12 -12.46
CA ARG A 74 -3.13 -8.08 -13.88
C ARG A 74 -3.10 -9.46 -14.55
N ARG A 75 -2.48 -10.46 -13.91
CA ARG A 75 -2.47 -11.83 -14.43
C ARG A 75 -3.71 -12.58 -13.93
N THR A 76 -4.29 -13.39 -14.81
CA THR A 76 -5.40 -14.28 -14.48
C THR A 76 -5.05 -15.10 -13.24
N THR A 77 -5.81 -14.91 -12.17
CA THR A 77 -5.55 -15.57 -10.89
C THR A 77 -5.93 -17.04 -11.03
N THR A 78 -4.95 -17.93 -11.15
CA THR A 78 -5.19 -19.38 -11.30
C THR A 78 -5.61 -20.06 -10.00
N THR A 79 -5.30 -19.47 -8.85
CA THR A 79 -5.60 -20.03 -7.53
C THR A 79 -5.86 -18.92 -6.50
N LEU A 80 -7.02 -18.94 -5.85
CA LEU A 80 -7.35 -18.01 -4.76
C LEU A 80 -6.58 -18.37 -3.49
N VAL A 81 -5.81 -17.43 -2.94
CA VAL A 81 -5.06 -17.64 -1.69
C VAL A 81 -5.93 -17.27 -0.49
N THR A 82 -6.44 -18.26 0.23
CA THR A 82 -7.30 -18.07 1.42
C THR A 82 -6.62 -18.47 2.74
N THR A 83 -5.30 -18.62 2.73
CA THR A 83 -4.52 -19.10 3.88
C THR A 83 -3.58 -18.01 4.44
N GLY A 84 -3.21 -18.15 5.71
CA GLY A 84 -2.36 -17.16 6.40
C GLY A 84 -3.08 -15.83 6.63
N ILE A 85 -2.41 -14.72 6.31
CA ILE A 85 -2.92 -13.36 6.52
C ILE A 85 -4.21 -13.08 5.71
N TYR A 86 -4.42 -13.81 4.62
CA TYR A 86 -5.63 -13.72 3.79
C TYR A 86 -6.90 -14.30 4.44
N LYS A 87 -6.78 -14.97 5.60
CA LYS A 87 -7.94 -15.34 6.44
C LYS A 87 -8.50 -14.16 7.23
N ILE A 88 -7.65 -13.18 7.55
CA ILE A 88 -8.00 -12.03 8.39
C ILE A 88 -8.53 -10.89 7.51
N SER A 89 -7.84 -10.61 6.40
CA SER A 89 -8.24 -9.58 5.42
C SER A 89 -8.16 -10.14 4.01
N ARG A 90 -9.07 -9.73 3.13
CA ARG A 90 -9.01 -10.11 1.70
C ARG A 90 -7.87 -9.40 0.95
N ASN A 91 -7.43 -8.24 1.45
CA ASN A 91 -6.45 -7.36 0.80
C ASN A 91 -5.32 -6.87 1.75
N PRO A 92 -4.59 -7.79 2.42
CA PRO A 92 -3.56 -7.43 3.39
C PRO A 92 -2.39 -6.66 2.78
N ALA A 93 -2.06 -6.90 1.51
CA ALA A 93 -1.04 -6.13 0.80
C ALA A 93 -1.43 -4.65 0.63
N TYR A 94 -2.70 -4.36 0.32
CA TYR A 94 -3.20 -2.98 0.22
C TYR A 94 -3.24 -2.30 1.57
N LEU A 95 -3.61 -3.03 2.64
CA LEU A 95 -3.53 -2.51 3.99
C LEU A 95 -2.09 -2.10 4.34
N SER A 96 -1.10 -2.91 3.95
CA SER A 96 0.31 -2.53 4.10
C SER A 96 0.65 -1.22 3.37
N LEU A 97 0.18 -1.07 2.12
CA LEU A 97 0.39 0.14 1.32
C LEU A 97 -0.22 1.40 1.99
N VAL A 98 -1.44 1.30 2.50
CA VAL A 98 -2.06 2.41 3.24
C VAL A 98 -1.27 2.74 4.50
N LEU A 99 -0.86 1.73 5.28
CA LEU A 99 -0.10 1.95 6.51
C LEU A 99 1.26 2.60 6.25
N ILE A 100 2.01 2.15 5.24
CA ILE A 100 3.30 2.77 4.91
C ILE A 100 3.11 4.19 4.36
N TYR A 101 2.05 4.45 3.59
CA TYR A 101 1.74 5.77 3.10
C TYR A 101 1.42 6.74 4.26
N ILE A 102 0.56 6.35 5.20
CA ILE A 102 0.31 7.12 6.43
C ILE A 102 1.62 7.33 7.20
N GLY A 103 2.45 6.29 7.31
CA GLY A 103 3.77 6.42 7.93
C GLY A 103 4.62 7.52 7.29
N LEU A 104 4.68 7.54 5.95
CA LEU A 104 5.40 8.56 5.19
C LEU A 104 4.79 9.96 5.35
N SER A 105 3.46 10.10 5.40
CA SER A 105 2.83 11.41 5.60
C SER A 105 3.26 12.06 6.93
N PHE A 106 3.37 11.26 8.00
CA PHE A 106 3.87 11.71 9.29
C PHE A 106 5.40 11.93 9.31
N LEU A 107 6.18 11.09 8.63
CA LEU A 107 7.64 11.30 8.53
C LEU A 107 8.01 12.57 7.75
N ILE A 108 7.26 12.87 6.69
CA ILE A 108 7.38 14.12 5.92
C ILE A 108 6.68 15.28 6.64
N ASN A 109 5.84 14.98 7.64
CA ASN A 109 5.04 15.94 8.40
C ASN A 109 4.07 16.77 7.54
N SER A 110 3.50 16.16 6.50
CA SER A 110 2.67 16.84 5.49
C SER A 110 1.20 16.49 5.60
N ILE A 111 0.36 17.51 5.74
CA ILE A 111 -1.11 17.38 5.71
C ILE A 111 -1.56 16.96 4.31
N TRP A 112 -0.97 17.53 3.26
CA TRP A 112 -1.32 17.23 1.86
C TRP A 112 -1.11 15.78 1.52
N ILE A 113 0.00 15.20 1.96
CA ILE A 113 0.26 13.78 1.75
C ILE A 113 -0.79 12.96 2.50
N LEU A 114 -1.06 13.26 3.79
CA LEU A 114 -2.00 12.47 4.59
C LEU A 114 -3.42 12.43 3.99
N ILE A 115 -3.93 13.54 3.47
CA ILE A 115 -5.29 13.59 2.89
C ILE A 115 -5.39 12.91 1.52
N MET A 116 -4.26 12.65 0.86
CA MET A 116 -4.18 12.01 -0.45
C MET A 116 -3.97 10.48 -0.37
N VAL A 117 -3.96 9.90 0.83
CA VAL A 117 -3.77 8.46 1.05
C VAL A 117 -4.92 7.60 0.52
#